data_AF-M0Z6C3-F1
#
_entry.id   AF-M0Z6C3-F1
#
_cell.length_a   1.000
_cell.length_b   1.000
_cell.length_c   1.000
_cell.angle_alpha   90.00
_cell.angle_beta   90.00
_cell.angle_gamma   90.00
#
_symmetry.space_group_name_H-M   'P 1'
#
loop_
_entity.id
_entity.type
_entity.pdbx_description
1 polymer ?
#
loop_
_entity_poly.entity_id
_entity_poly.type
_entity_poly.pdbx_seq_one_letter_code
_entity_poly.pdbx_strand_id
1 'polypeptide(L)'
;MPQIQCFLNDDEERRTEEAAVNNWLGELKDAMYYADDIIDLVRFEGGKLLAEHNSSSTKATRRGGISLFTCIPNCKKSHEIAIKIRDFNGELEKISELGASFLKLQSLQHKTEAELVKQMRTCHLVEPSLVGKETLRACTRLVELVLRQKEKKAYKAGITGTGGVGKTTLAQKIYNDQKKRSIR
;
A
#
# COMPACT_ATOMS: atom_id res chain seq x y z
N MET A 1 8.43 29.56 -44.29
CA MET A 1 8.92 28.39 -43.53
C MET A 1 7.76 27.77 -42.74
N PRO A 2 6.78 27.12 -43.40
CA PRO A 2 5.58 26.58 -42.72
C PRO A 2 5.90 25.36 -41.84
N GLN A 3 6.91 24.57 -42.21
CA GLN A 3 7.27 23.33 -41.52
C GLN A 3 7.75 23.55 -40.08
N ILE A 4 8.45 24.67 -39.83
CA ILE A 4 8.92 25.02 -38.48
C ILE A 4 7.76 25.48 -37.59
N GLN A 5 6.77 26.19 -38.14
CA GLN A 5 5.57 26.58 -37.39
C GLN A 5 4.70 25.38 -37.06
N CYS A 6 4.53 24.42 -37.98
CA CYS A 6 3.83 23.17 -37.69
C CYS A 6 4.53 22.39 -36.56
N PHE A 7 5.85 22.22 -36.63
CA PHE A 7 6.61 21.53 -35.58
C PHE A 7 6.50 22.22 -34.21
N LEU A 8 6.54 23.55 -34.18
CA LEU A 8 6.39 24.32 -32.93
C LEU A 8 4.99 24.19 -32.34
N ASN A 9 3.95 24.25 -33.17
CA ASN A 9 2.56 24.07 -32.73
C ASN A 9 2.33 22.64 -32.20
N ASP A 10 2.83 21.62 -32.90
CA ASP A 10 2.71 20.23 -32.46
C ASP A 10 3.44 19.98 -31.12
N ASP A 11 4.62 20.59 -30.92
CA ASP A 11 5.38 20.43 -29.67
C ASP A 11 4.76 21.23 -28.50
N GLU A 12 4.09 22.36 -28.78
CA GLU A 12 3.32 23.12 -27.80
C GLU A 12 2.05 22.37 -27.38
N GLU A 13 1.28 21.84 -28.34
CA GLU A 13 0.08 21.04 -28.10
C GLU A 13 0.41 19.81 -27.24
N ARG A 14 1.45 19.05 -27.60
CA ARG A 14 1.91 17.89 -26.81
C ARG A 14 2.28 18.26 -25.37
N ARG A 15 2.98 19.39 -25.15
CA ARG A 15 3.33 19.84 -23.78
C ARG A 15 2.10 20.21 -22.98
N THR A 16 1.10 20.82 -23.60
CA THR A 16 -0.16 21.16 -22.92
C THR A 16 -0.97 19.92 -22.54
N GLU A 17 -1.01 18.91 -23.42
CA GLU A 17 -1.64 17.62 -23.13
C GLU A 17 -0.94 16.88 -22.00
N GLU A 18 0.39 16.80 -22.02
CA GLU A 18 1.19 16.18 -20.96
C GLU A 18 0.98 16.89 -19.60
N ALA A 19 0.89 18.22 -19.59
CA ALA A 19 0.58 18.98 -18.38
C ALA A 19 -0.82 18.67 -17.83
N ALA A 20 -1.83 18.59 -18.70
CA ALA A 20 -3.20 18.25 -18.32
C ALA A 20 -3.32 16.84 -17.74
N VAL A 21 -2.64 15.85 -18.35
CA VAL A 21 -2.59 14.47 -17.86
C VAL A 21 -1.90 14.39 -16.50
N ASN A 22 -0.79 15.10 -16.31
CA ASN A 22 -0.10 15.14 -15.02
C ASN A 22 -0.93 15.78 -13.92
N ASN A 23 -1.67 16.86 -14.22
CA ASN A 23 -2.59 17.47 -13.27
C ASN A 23 -3.71 16.50 -12.87
N TRP A 24 -4.33 15.85 -13.85
CA TRP A 24 -5.35 14.82 -13.62
C TRP A 24 -4.84 13.66 -12.76
N LEU A 25 -3.62 13.17 -13.04
CA LEU A 25 -3.00 12.12 -12.24
C LEU A 25 -2.73 12.57 -10.80
N GLY A 26 -2.40 13.85 -10.61
CA GLY A 26 -2.31 14.48 -9.29
C GLY A 26 -3.63 14.43 -8.53
N GLU A 27 -4.72 14.87 -9.16
CA GLU A 27 -6.06 14.84 -8.55
C GLU A 27 -6.50 13.41 -8.20
N LEU A 28 -6.24 12.44 -9.10
CA LEU A 28 -6.50 11.03 -8.82
C LEU A 28 -5.72 10.54 -7.60
N LYS A 29 -4.44 10.90 -7.49
CA LYS A 29 -3.59 10.51 -6.37
C LYS A 29 -4.11 11.09 -5.05
N ASP A 30 -4.52 12.35 -5.04
CA ASP A 30 -5.07 13.01 -3.86
C ASP A 30 -6.39 12.36 -3.43
N ALA A 31 -7.28 12.04 -4.38
CA ALA A 31 -8.50 11.29 -4.11
C ALA A 31 -8.21 9.90 -3.48
N MET A 32 -7.17 9.19 -3.94
CA MET A 32 -6.79 7.91 -3.34
C MET A 32 -6.28 8.05 -1.91
N TYR A 33 -5.54 9.12 -1.57
CA TYR A 33 -5.18 9.39 -0.18
C TYR A 33 -6.41 9.66 0.68
N TYR A 34 -7.38 10.42 0.16
CA TYR A 34 -8.64 10.64 0.88
C TYR A 34 -9.44 9.35 1.09
N ALA A 35 -9.40 8.40 0.14
CA ALA A 35 -10.00 7.08 0.30
C ALA A 35 -9.35 6.29 1.44
N ASP A 36 -8.02 6.32 1.55
CA ASP A 36 -7.28 5.70 2.66
C ASP A 36 -7.70 6.30 4.01
N ASP A 37 -7.87 7.63 4.09
CA ASP A 37 -8.37 8.31 5.30
C ASP A 37 -9.78 7.82 5.70
N ILE A 38 -10.68 7.61 4.72
CA ILE A 38 -12.01 7.05 4.97
C ILE A 38 -11.91 5.62 5.52
N ILE A 39 -11.04 4.79 4.95
CA ILE A 39 -10.83 3.41 5.39
C ILE A 39 -10.31 3.38 6.83
N ASP A 40 -9.36 4.25 7.16
CA ASP A 40 -8.80 4.32 8.50
C ASP A 40 -9.82 4.84 9.52
N LEU A 41 -10.67 5.81 9.14
CA LEU A 41 -11.79 6.24 9.97
C LEU A 41 -12.78 5.10 10.25
N VAL A 42 -13.13 4.32 9.23
CA VAL A 42 -14.01 3.14 9.38
C VAL A 42 -13.41 2.11 10.32
N ARG A 43 -12.11 1.83 10.19
CA ARG A 43 -11.40 0.89 11.07
C ARG A 43 -11.37 1.38 12.51
N PHE A 44 -11.10 2.66 12.71
CA PHE A 44 -11.04 3.28 14.03
C PHE A 44 -12.40 3.21 14.74
N GLU A 45 -13.46 3.71 14.09
CA GLU A 45 -14.81 3.72 14.66
C GLU A 45 -15.33 2.28 14.84
N GLY A 46 -15.10 1.39 13.86
CA GLY A 46 -15.47 -0.03 13.96
C GLY A 46 -14.75 -0.76 15.10
N GLY A 47 -13.46 -0.48 15.33
CA GLY A 47 -12.70 -1.04 16.44
C GLY A 47 -13.24 -0.63 17.81
N LYS A 48 -13.68 0.63 17.95
CA LYS A 48 -14.31 1.13 19.19
C LYS A 48 -15.61 0.40 19.50
N LEU A 49 -16.46 0.17 18.49
CA LEU A 49 -17.72 -0.55 18.65
C LEU A 49 -17.52 -2.00 19.12
N LEU A 50 -16.52 -2.69 18.57
CA LEU A 50 -16.18 -4.06 18.98
C LEU A 50 -15.65 -4.12 20.41
N ALA A 51 -14.88 -3.11 20.84
CA ALA A 51 -14.36 -3.03 22.21
C ALA A 51 -15.45 -2.71 23.25
N GLU A 52 -16.38 -1.81 22.93
CA GLU A 52 -17.51 -1.46 23.80
C GLU A 52 -18.51 -2.63 23.95
N HIS A 53 -18.78 -3.37 22.87
CA HIS A 53 -19.64 -4.56 22.91
C HIS A 53 -19.06 -5.68 23.80
N ASN A 54 -17.74 -5.91 23.74
CA ASN A 54 -17.07 -6.94 24.55
C ASN A 54 -16.96 -6.59 26.04
N SER A 55 -17.08 -5.30 26.39
CA SER A 55 -17.02 -4.83 27.79
C SER A 55 -18.37 -4.91 28.52
N SER A 56 -19.47 -5.11 27.77
CA SER A 56 -20.84 -5.13 28.31
C SER A 56 -21.38 -6.56 28.60
N SER A 57 -20.55 -7.60 28.57
CA SER A 57 -20.98 -8.99 28.80
C SER A 57 -20.96 -9.45 30.27
N THR A 58 -20.81 -8.55 31.24
CA THR A 58 -20.99 -8.89 32.65
C THR A 58 -22.18 -8.16 33.26
N LYS A 59 -23.27 -8.93 33.42
CA LYS A 59 -24.44 -8.71 34.30
C LYS A 59 -25.54 -7.78 33.76
N ALA A 60 -26.59 -8.38 33.19
CA ALA A 60 -27.96 -7.92 33.41
C ALA A 60 -28.96 -9.06 33.20
N THR A 61 -29.26 -9.77 34.29
CA THR A 61 -30.48 -10.56 34.39
C THR A 61 -31.67 -9.60 34.53
N ARG A 62 -32.79 -9.94 33.87
CA ARG A 62 -34.17 -9.44 34.08
C ARG A 62 -34.59 -8.10 33.46
N ARG A 63 -35.53 -8.25 32.51
CA ARG A 63 -36.89 -7.66 32.45
C ARG A 63 -37.07 -6.46 31.50
N GLY A 64 -37.81 -6.73 30.43
CA GLY A 64 -38.83 -5.86 29.83
C GLY A 64 -38.36 -4.52 29.26
N GLY A 65 -38.18 -4.48 27.93
CA GLY A 65 -37.99 -3.25 27.18
C GLY A 65 -36.91 -3.43 26.13
N ILE A 66 -37.29 -3.60 24.87
CA ILE A 66 -36.36 -3.47 23.75
C ILE A 66 -35.88 -2.02 23.81
N SER A 67 -34.65 -1.81 24.28
CA SER A 67 -34.04 -0.48 24.31
C SER A 67 -33.78 -0.06 22.87
N LEU A 68 -34.73 0.67 22.27
CA LEU A 68 -34.64 1.23 20.92
C LEU A 68 -33.57 2.34 20.80
N PHE A 69 -32.80 2.61 21.86
CA PHE A 69 -31.90 3.75 21.97
C PHE A 69 -30.41 3.38 21.96
N THR A 70 -30.03 2.09 21.92
CA THR A 70 -28.60 1.69 21.85
C THR A 70 -27.98 1.90 20.46
N CYS A 71 -28.79 2.17 19.43
CA CYS A 71 -28.29 2.36 18.06
C CYS A 71 -27.92 3.82 17.72
N ILE A 72 -28.39 4.81 18.48
CA ILE A 72 -28.34 6.23 18.10
C ILE A 72 -26.92 6.81 17.98
N PRO A 73 -25.95 6.48 18.85
CA PRO A 73 -24.56 6.95 18.71
C PRO A 73 -23.92 6.39 17.43
N ASN A 74 -24.21 5.13 17.11
CA ASN A 74 -23.67 4.41 15.96
C ASN A 74 -24.21 4.97 14.64
N CYS A 75 -25.50 5.34 14.62
CA CYS A 75 -26.11 5.92 13.43
C CYS A 75 -25.45 7.25 13.02
N LYS A 76 -25.05 8.11 13.96
CA LYS A 76 -24.41 9.39 13.64
C LYS A 76 -23.04 9.20 12.98
N LYS A 77 -22.22 8.30 13.52
CA LYS A 77 -20.88 7.99 12.99
C LYS A 77 -20.95 7.26 11.65
N SER A 78 -21.84 6.29 11.53
CA SER A 78 -22.10 5.62 10.24
C SER A 78 -22.64 6.60 9.20
N HIS A 79 -23.45 7.58 9.61
CA HIS A 79 -23.93 8.62 8.70
C HIS A 79 -22.82 9.56 8.22
N GLU A 80 -21.92 9.99 9.12
CA GLU A 80 -20.74 10.79 8.79
C GLU A 80 -19.83 10.08 7.78
N ILE A 81 -19.53 8.80 8.02
CA ILE A 81 -18.77 7.96 7.09
C ILE A 81 -19.49 7.83 5.74
N ALA A 82 -20.80 7.61 5.76
CA ALA A 82 -21.59 7.48 4.53
C ALA A 82 -21.60 8.78 3.70
N ILE A 83 -21.59 9.94 4.34
CA ILE A 83 -21.42 11.24 3.64
C ILE A 83 -20.05 11.30 2.99
N LYS A 84 -18.97 10.99 3.71
CA LYS A 84 -17.60 11.00 3.16
C LYS A 84 -17.44 10.08 1.95
N ILE A 85 -18.03 8.88 2.01
CA ILE A 85 -18.04 7.93 0.88
C ILE A 85 -18.80 8.52 -0.32
N ARG A 86 -19.94 9.18 -0.08
CA ARG A 86 -20.72 9.81 -1.15
C ARG A 86 -19.92 10.94 -1.81
N ASP A 87 -19.29 11.79 -1.02
CA ASP A 87 -18.49 12.91 -1.51
C ASP A 87 -17.30 12.39 -2.32
N PHE A 88 -16.59 11.38 -1.80
CA PHE A 88 -15.51 10.69 -2.51
C PHE A 88 -15.96 10.09 -3.84
N ASN A 89 -17.12 9.41 -3.88
CA ASN A 89 -17.65 8.85 -5.12
C ASN A 89 -17.95 9.95 -6.16
N GLY A 90 -18.49 11.08 -5.73
CA GLY A 90 -18.75 12.21 -6.62
C GLY A 90 -17.48 12.90 -7.12
N GLU A 91 -16.43 12.95 -6.30
CA GLU A 91 -15.10 13.43 -6.73
C GLU A 91 -14.45 12.46 -7.72
N LEU A 92 -14.51 11.16 -7.43
CA LEU A 92 -13.98 10.12 -8.29
C LEU A 92 -14.69 10.06 -9.65
N GLU A 93 -16.00 10.32 -9.69
CA GLU A 93 -16.77 10.40 -10.92
C GLU A 93 -16.24 11.53 -11.81
N LYS A 94 -16.04 12.74 -11.27
CA LYS A 94 -15.46 13.88 -12.01
C LYS A 94 -14.07 13.58 -12.54
N ILE A 95 -13.21 12.98 -11.71
CA ILE A 95 -11.86 12.57 -12.10
C ILE A 95 -11.95 11.52 -13.23
N SER A 96 -12.89 10.57 -13.14
CA SER A 96 -13.05 9.51 -14.15
C SER A 96 -13.53 10.05 -15.50
N GLU A 97 -14.43 11.04 -15.51
CA GLU A 97 -14.93 11.69 -16.71
C GLU A 97 -13.81 12.44 -17.44
N LEU A 98 -12.99 13.18 -16.69
CA LEU A 98 -11.82 13.86 -17.22
C LEU A 98 -10.80 12.85 -17.78
N GLY A 99 -10.53 11.78 -17.03
CA GLY A 99 -9.62 10.70 -17.45
C GLY A 99 -10.06 9.98 -18.71
N ALA A 100 -11.36 9.77 -18.89
CA ALA A 100 -11.91 9.14 -20.09
C ALA A 100 -11.67 9.99 -21.36
N SER A 101 -11.60 11.32 -21.23
CA SER A 101 -11.27 12.20 -22.36
C SER A 101 -9.80 12.04 -22.78
N PHE A 102 -8.87 11.94 -21.84
CA PHE A 102 -7.44 11.73 -22.11
C PHE A 102 -7.14 10.33 -22.65
N LEU A 103 -7.79 9.29 -22.11
CA LEU A 103 -7.60 7.91 -22.57
C LEU A 103 -8.12 7.70 -23.99
N LYS A 104 -9.20 8.39 -24.38
CA LYS A 104 -9.67 8.40 -25.77
C LYS A 104 -8.66 9.05 -26.72
N LEU A 105 -8.05 10.17 -26.33
CA LEU A 105 -6.97 10.81 -27.10
C LEU A 105 -5.73 9.90 -27.25
N GLN A 106 -5.29 9.23 -26.18
CA GLN A 106 -4.16 8.29 -26.23
C GLN A 106 -4.44 7.05 -27.10
N SER A 107 -5.68 6.55 -27.13
CA SER A 107 -6.06 5.40 -27.96
C SER A 107 -5.90 5.63 -29.46
N LEU A 108 -5.88 6.89 -29.91
CA LEU A 108 -5.65 7.27 -31.29
C LEU A 108 -4.16 7.40 -31.64
N GLN A 109 -3.28 7.56 -30.64
CA GLN A 109 -1.89 7.95 -30.89
C GLN A 109 -0.84 6.85 -30.69
N HIS A 110 -0.92 5.91 -29.75
CA HIS A 110 -0.02 4.73 -29.78
C HIS A 110 -0.40 3.69 -28.74
N LYS A 111 -0.62 2.46 -29.19
CA LYS A 111 -0.70 1.26 -28.33
C LYS A 111 0.73 0.81 -28.00
N THR A 112 1.40 1.55 -27.12
CA THR A 112 2.63 1.03 -26.50
C THR A 112 2.20 0.37 -25.21
N GLU A 113 2.13 -0.97 -25.25
CA GLU A 113 1.96 -1.85 -24.10
C GLU A 113 2.62 -1.23 -22.87
N ALA A 114 1.82 -0.86 -21.87
CA ALA A 114 2.33 -0.46 -20.58
C ALA A 114 3.21 -1.61 -20.09
N GLU A 115 4.52 -1.39 -20.11
CA GLU A 115 5.50 -2.36 -19.62
C GLU A 115 5.16 -2.56 -18.15
N LEU A 116 4.45 -3.67 -17.87
CA LEU A 116 4.17 -4.20 -16.55
C LEU A 116 5.40 -3.93 -15.70
N VAL A 117 5.25 -3.07 -14.69
CA VAL A 117 6.30 -2.71 -13.73
C VAL A 117 7.05 -4.00 -13.43
N LYS A 118 8.27 -4.12 -14.00
CA LYS A 118 9.12 -5.29 -13.81
C LYS A 118 9.33 -5.35 -12.31
N GLN A 119 8.59 -6.23 -11.66
CA GLN A 119 8.79 -6.55 -10.26
C GLN A 119 10.27 -6.89 -10.16
N MET A 120 11.06 -6.01 -9.51
CA MET A 120 12.49 -6.25 -9.30
C MET A 120 12.60 -7.50 -8.43
N ARG A 121 12.72 -8.65 -9.08
CA ARG A 121 12.94 -9.92 -8.41
C ARG A 121 14.39 -9.92 -7.96
N THR A 122 14.59 -10.10 -6.66
CA THR A 122 15.91 -10.38 -6.11
C THR A 122 16.42 -11.67 -6.77
N CYS A 123 17.54 -11.61 -7.48
CA CYS A 123 18.15 -12.79 -8.09
C CYS A 123 18.52 -13.81 -7.02
N HIS A 124 18.23 -15.09 -7.26
CA HIS A 124 18.57 -16.16 -6.33
C HIS A 124 20.07 -16.44 -6.43
N LEU A 125 20.85 -16.08 -5.41
CA LEU A 125 22.25 -16.49 -5.32
C LEU A 125 22.30 -17.94 -4.86
N VAL A 126 22.86 -18.82 -5.71
CA VAL A 126 23.07 -20.25 -5.42
C VAL A 126 23.93 -20.42 -4.18
N GLU A 127 24.94 -19.56 -4.00
CA GLU A 127 25.76 -19.54 -2.78
C GLU A 127 26.31 -18.12 -2.51
N PRO A 128 25.65 -17.33 -1.64
CA PRO A 128 26.13 -15.99 -1.31
C PRO A 128 27.47 -16.06 -0.55
N SER A 129 28.56 -15.67 -1.22
CA SER A 129 29.88 -15.51 -0.61
C SER A 129 29.86 -14.31 0.33
N LEU A 130 30.05 -14.57 1.62
CA LEU A 130 30.12 -13.56 2.66
C LEU A 130 31.56 -13.52 3.15
N VAL A 131 32.27 -12.44 2.84
CA VAL A 131 33.65 -12.23 3.27
C VAL A 131 33.70 -11.22 4.42
N GLY A 132 34.69 -11.35 5.30
CA GLY A 132 34.86 -10.49 6.48
C GLY A 132 34.42 -11.16 7.79
N LYS A 133 35.32 -11.14 8.79
CA LYS A 133 35.11 -11.76 10.10
C LYS A 133 33.92 -11.15 10.85
N GLU A 134 33.71 -9.84 10.71
CA GLU A 134 32.61 -9.13 11.35
C GLU A 134 31.25 -9.46 10.72
N THR A 135 31.20 -9.54 9.38
CA THR A 135 30.00 -9.94 8.64
C THR A 135 29.59 -11.37 8.96
N LEU A 136 30.56 -12.28 9.11
CA LEU A 136 30.31 -13.66 9.54
C LEU A 136 29.74 -13.72 10.96
N ARG A 137 30.30 -12.94 11.90
CA ARG A 137 29.79 -12.83 13.27
C ARG A 137 28.37 -12.26 13.30
N ALA A 138 28.09 -11.24 12.52
CA ALA A 138 26.75 -10.66 12.38
C ALA A 138 25.74 -11.68 11.84
N CYS A 139 26.14 -12.48 10.84
CA CYS A 139 25.34 -13.56 10.31
C CYS A 139 25.01 -14.61 11.38
N THR A 140 26.01 -15.11 12.11
CA THR A 140 25.81 -16.11 13.17
C THR A 140 24.89 -15.58 14.27
N ARG A 141 25.11 -14.33 14.71
CA ARG A 141 24.28 -13.69 15.74
C ARG A 141 22.84 -13.52 15.29
N LEU A 142 22.61 -13.13 14.03
CA LEU A 142 21.26 -13.02 13.47
C LEU A 142 20.58 -14.39 13.37
N VAL A 143 21.29 -15.43 12.92
CA VAL A 143 20.77 -16.81 12.88
C VAL A 143 20.36 -17.29 14.28
N GLU A 144 21.18 -17.04 15.30
CA GLU A 144 20.85 -17.38 16.69
C GLU A 144 19.62 -16.63 17.20
N LEU A 145 19.51 -15.33 16.92
CA LEU A 145 18.34 -14.53 17.32
C LEU A 145 17.05 -15.04 16.65
N VAL A 146 17.13 -15.40 15.37
CA VAL A 146 16.03 -16.00 14.59
C VAL A 146 15.62 -17.35 15.20
N LEU A 147 16.58 -18.22 15.54
CA LEU A 147 16.31 -19.53 16.13
C LEU A 147 15.73 -19.44 17.55
N ARG A 148 16.21 -18.51 18.39
CA ARG A 148 15.70 -18.30 19.75
C ARG A 148 14.25 -17.84 19.79
N GLN A 149 13.76 -17.20 18.72
CA GLN A 149 12.38 -16.73 18.63
C GLN A 149 11.42 -17.75 17.97
N LYS A 150 11.89 -18.96 17.66
CA LYS A 150 11.08 -20.03 17.02
C LYS A 150 9.84 -20.42 17.84
N GLU A 151 9.86 -20.23 19.15
CA GLU A 151 8.73 -20.52 20.05
C GLU A 151 7.60 -19.47 19.97
N LYS A 152 7.85 -18.28 19.39
CA LYS A 152 6.82 -17.26 19.16
C LYS A 152 6.11 -17.53 17.82
N LYS A 153 4.77 -17.41 17.80
CA LYS A 153 3.93 -17.64 16.62
C LYS A 153 4.33 -16.78 15.39
N ALA A 154 4.98 -15.63 15.60
CA ALA A 154 5.59 -14.82 14.54
C ALA A 154 6.69 -13.88 15.10
N TYR A 155 7.76 -13.66 14.34
CA TYR A 155 8.78 -12.63 14.60
C TYR A 155 9.25 -11.99 13.29
N LYS A 156 9.76 -10.74 13.37
CA LYS A 156 10.29 -9.97 12.23
C LYS A 156 11.69 -9.46 12.57
N ALA A 157 12.61 -9.49 11.61
CA ALA A 157 13.95 -8.95 11.73
C ALA A 157 14.29 -8.10 10.49
N GLY A 158 14.83 -6.91 10.70
CA GLY A 158 15.24 -5.99 9.64
C GLY A 158 16.76 -5.86 9.56
N ILE A 159 17.31 -5.82 8.34
CA ILE A 159 18.73 -5.53 8.07
C ILE A 159 18.79 -4.14 7.44
N THR A 160 19.40 -3.17 8.13
CA THR A 160 19.52 -1.78 7.67
C THR A 160 20.98 -1.43 7.36
N GLY A 161 21.18 -0.39 6.56
CA GLY A 161 22.51 0.04 6.12
C GLY A 161 22.49 0.70 4.74
N THR A 162 23.60 1.31 4.36
CA THR A 162 23.78 2.03 3.08
C THR A 162 23.62 1.12 1.86
N GLY A 163 23.43 1.72 0.68
CA GLY A 163 23.38 0.99 -0.59
C GLY A 163 24.67 0.19 -0.84
N GLY A 164 24.57 -1.00 -1.45
CA GLY A 164 25.74 -1.81 -1.82
C GLY A 164 26.42 -2.59 -0.69
N VAL A 165 26.10 -2.36 0.59
CA VAL A 165 26.76 -3.03 1.75
C VAL A 165 26.47 -4.53 1.90
N GLY A 166 25.69 -5.14 0.99
CA GLY A 166 25.43 -6.58 1.01
C GLY A 166 24.30 -7.05 1.93
N LYS A 167 23.36 -6.18 2.31
CA LYS A 167 22.17 -6.53 3.15
C LYS A 167 21.38 -7.71 2.57
N THR A 168 21.11 -7.64 1.27
CA THR A 168 20.38 -8.68 0.52
C THR A 168 21.14 -9.99 0.50
N THR A 169 22.46 -9.94 0.29
CA THR A 169 23.36 -11.11 0.32
C THR A 169 23.35 -11.79 1.68
N LEU A 170 23.38 -11.00 2.77
CA LEU A 170 23.29 -11.50 4.14
C LEU A 170 21.92 -12.16 4.42
N ALA A 171 20.81 -11.51 4.01
CA ALA A 171 19.47 -12.06 4.17
C ALA A 171 19.31 -13.40 3.43
N GLN A 172 19.80 -13.50 2.20
CA GLN A 172 19.77 -14.73 1.41
C GLN A 172 20.58 -15.85 2.07
N LYS A 173 21.75 -15.54 2.64
CA LYS A 173 22.58 -16.52 3.34
C LYS A 173 21.88 -17.10 4.58
N ILE A 174 21.26 -16.24 5.39
CA ILE A 174 20.51 -16.64 6.59
C ILE A 174 19.33 -17.54 6.21
N TYR A 175 18.55 -17.16 5.19
CA TYR A 175 17.40 -17.94 4.72
C TYR A 175 17.81 -19.34 4.22
N ASN A 176 18.89 -19.41 3.41
CA ASN A 176 19.38 -20.67 2.87
C ASN A 176 19.96 -21.60 3.96
N ASP A 177 20.62 -21.06 5.00
CA ASP A 177 21.14 -21.84 6.13
C ASP A 177 19.99 -22.46 6.96
N GLN A 178 18.91 -21.70 7.20
CA GLN A 178 17.71 -22.20 7.88
C GLN A 178 17.03 -23.34 7.10
N LYS A 179 16.88 -23.20 5.78
CA LYS A 179 16.30 -24.24 4.92
C LYS A 179 17.10 -25.55 5.00
N LYS A 180 18.43 -25.49 4.99
CA LYS A 180 19.30 -26.67 5.13
C LYS A 180 19.16 -27.33 6.51
N ARG A 181 18.96 -26.55 7.58
CA ARG A 181 18.81 -27.06 8.95
C ARG A 181 17.42 -27.61 9.28
N SER A 182 16.37 -27.20 8.57
CA SER A 182 15.01 -27.70 8.77
C SER A 182 14.70 -29.02 8.03
N ILE A 183 15.60 -29.48 7.15
CA ILE A 183 15.48 -30.70 6.34
C ILE A 183 16.27 -31.88 6.98
N ARG A 184 16.97 -31.64 8.08
CA ARG A 184 17.55 -32.66 8.96
C ARG A 184 16.75 -32.74 10.24
#